data_AF-A0A484IA64-F1
#
_entry.id   AF-A0A484IA64-F1
#
_cell.length_a   1.000
_cell.length_b   1.000
_cell.length_c   1.000
_cell.angle_alpha   90.00
_cell.angle_beta   90.00
_cell.angle_gamma   90.00
#
_symmetry.space_group_name_H-M   'P 1'
#
loop_
_entity.id
_entity.type
_entity.pdbx_description
1 polymer ?
#
loop_
_entity_poly.entity_id
_entity_poly.type
_entity_poly.pdbx_seq_one_letter_code
_entity_poly.pdbx_strand_id
1 'polypeptide(L)'
;MPDYSVNFCTVCKSTVTMSNIEFVKLANNKITIRGCCNNCGTVIIKGRVLPKTGKNPLAKYRRKLAKKRLHIYRPKIKQDLSF
;
A
#
# COMPACT_ATOMS: atom_id res chain seq x y z
N MET A 1 7.66 -18.03 9.82
CA MET A 1 7.56 -18.13 8.35
C MET A 1 6.10 -17.88 7.99
N PRO A 2 5.72 -16.88 7.19
CA PRO A 2 4.31 -16.61 6.95
C PRO A 2 3.74 -17.67 5.98
N ASP A 3 2.82 -18.49 6.50
CA ASP A 3 2.10 -19.53 5.74
C ASP A 3 1.41 -18.94 4.52
N TYR A 4 1.89 -19.33 3.34
CA TYR A 4 1.61 -18.67 2.08
C TYR A 4 0.70 -19.52 1.19
N SER A 5 -0.32 -20.21 1.70
CA SER A 5 -0.85 -21.32 0.89
C SER A 5 -2.35 -21.58 0.95
N VAL A 6 -3.17 -20.65 1.44
CA VAL A 6 -4.63 -20.80 1.35
C VAL A 6 -5.21 -19.69 0.48
N ASN A 7 -5.67 -20.07 -0.72
CA ASN A 7 -6.36 -19.19 -1.66
C ASN A 7 -7.71 -19.80 -1.99
N PHE A 8 -8.76 -18.96 -2.02
CA PHE A 8 -10.10 -19.45 -2.35
C PHE A 8 -10.32 -19.37 -3.86
N CYS A 9 -10.71 -20.50 -4.45
CA CYS A 9 -11.14 -20.52 -5.84
C CYS A 9 -12.66 -20.34 -5.91
N THR A 10 -13.13 -19.34 -6.65
CA THR A 10 -14.57 -19.09 -6.84
C THR A 10 -15.25 -20.19 -7.66
N VAL A 11 -14.50 -20.91 -8.49
CA VAL A 11 -15.00 -22.01 -9.32
C VAL A 11 -15.08 -23.31 -8.53
N CYS A 12 -14.00 -23.71 -7.85
CA CYS A 12 -13.99 -24.92 -7.02
C CYS A 12 -14.73 -24.75 -5.68
N LYS A 13 -15.03 -23.50 -5.29
CA LYS A 13 -15.62 -23.12 -4.00
C LYS A 13 -14.87 -23.69 -2.80
N SER A 14 -13.58 -23.91 -2.94
CA SER A 14 -12.72 -24.51 -1.94
C SER A 14 -11.39 -23.76 -1.82
N THR A 15 -10.67 -24.05 -0.75
CA THR A 15 -9.32 -23.56 -0.54
C THR A 15 -8.33 -24.42 -1.32
N VAL A 16 -7.56 -23.79 -2.19
CA VAL A 16 -6.67 -24.44 -3.14
C VAL A 16 -5.31 -23.76 -3.17
N THR A 17 -4.30 -24.55 -3.49
CA THR A 17 -2.95 -24.06 -3.78
C THR A 17 -2.90 -23.43 -5.18
N MET A 18 -2.02 -22.44 -5.35
CA MET A 18 -1.82 -21.77 -6.63
C MET A 18 -0.52 -22.24 -7.28
N SER A 19 -0.54 -22.42 -8.60
CA SER A 19 0.63 -22.63 -9.46
C SER A 19 0.90 -21.38 -10.32
N ASN A 20 2.10 -21.26 -10.91
CA ASN A 20 2.52 -20.13 -11.75
C ASN A 20 2.31 -18.75 -11.08
N ILE A 21 2.95 -18.59 -9.93
CA ILE A 21 2.80 -17.38 -9.10
C ILE A 21 3.63 -16.25 -9.69
N GLU A 22 2.96 -15.17 -10.08
CA GLU A 22 3.56 -13.93 -10.61
C GLU A 22 3.16 -12.72 -9.77
N PHE A 23 4.07 -11.76 -9.64
CA PHE A 23 3.79 -10.48 -9.00
C PHE A 23 3.37 -9.46 -10.05
N VAL A 24 2.12 -9.00 -9.97
CA VAL A 24 1.55 -8.06 -10.94
C VAL A 24 1.22 -6.74 -10.25
N LYS A 25 1.67 -5.65 -10.86
CA LYS A 25 1.35 -4.28 -10.44
C LYS A 25 0.08 -3.83 -11.15
N LEU A 26 -0.99 -3.58 -10.39
CA LEU A 26 -2.24 -3.05 -10.92
C LEU A 26 -2.12 -1.58 -11.30
N ALA A 27 -3.05 -1.09 -12.12
CA ALA A 27 -3.13 0.31 -12.55
C ALA A 27 -3.16 1.32 -11.39
N ASN A 28 -3.69 0.92 -10.23
CA ASN A 28 -3.72 1.72 -9.00
C ASN A 28 -2.41 1.68 -8.19
N ASN A 29 -1.30 1.28 -8.81
CA ASN A 29 0.02 1.09 -8.19
C ASN A 29 0.07 0.06 -7.04
N LYS A 30 -0.96 -0.77 -6.83
CA LYS A 30 -0.91 -1.84 -5.84
C LYS A 30 -0.24 -3.08 -6.41
N ILE A 31 0.64 -3.68 -5.61
CA ILE A 31 1.27 -4.97 -5.92
C ILE A 31 0.32 -6.08 -5.50
N THR A 32 0.02 -6.98 -6.43
CA THR A 32 -0.84 -8.14 -6.23
C THR A 32 -0.15 -9.40 -6.70
N ILE A 33 -0.65 -10.54 -6.22
CA ILE A 33 -0.13 -11.85 -6.58
C ILE A 33 -1.15 -12.49 -7.51
N ARG A 34 -0.72 -12.85 -8.72
CA ARG A 34 -1.51 -13.57 -9.71
C ARG A 34 -1.00 -14.99 -9.79
N GLY A 35 -1.88 -15.94 -10.06
CA GLY A 35 -1.50 -17.30 -10.40
C GLY A 35 -2.73 -18.12 -10.77
N CYS A 36 -2.55 -19.41 -10.99
CA CYS A 36 -3.60 -20.31 -11.44
C CYS A 36 -4.01 -21.28 -10.33
N CYS A 37 -5.30 -21.60 -10.25
CA CYS A 37 -5.78 -22.69 -9.42
C CYS A 37 -5.22 -24.02 -9.91
N ASN A 38 -4.67 -24.83 -9.02
CA ASN A 38 -4.12 -26.13 -9.40
C ASN A 38 -5.19 -27.13 -9.88
N ASN A 39 -6.43 -27.02 -9.40
CA ASN A 39 -7.50 -27.96 -9.74
C ASN A 39 -8.25 -27.60 -11.03
N CYS A 40 -8.58 -26.33 -11.23
CA CYS A 40 -9.44 -25.89 -12.34
C CYS A 40 -8.75 -24.95 -13.33
N GLY A 41 -7.50 -24.59 -13.10
CA GLY A 41 -6.75 -23.66 -13.96
C GLY A 41 -7.24 -22.21 -13.93
N THR A 42 -8.30 -21.89 -13.17
CA THR A 42 -8.84 -20.53 -13.10
C THR A 42 -7.80 -19.57 -12.52
N VAL A 43 -7.68 -18.39 -13.12
CA VAL A 43 -6.78 -17.33 -12.64
C VAL A 43 -7.29 -16.78 -11.33
N ILE A 44 -6.48 -16.89 -10.28
CA ILE A 44 -6.74 -16.34 -8.95
C ILE A 44 -5.84 -15.11 -8.76
N ILE A 45 -6.45 -14.01 -8.32
CA ILE A 45 -5.73 -12.77 -7.98
C ILE A 45 -5.86 -12.55 -6.48
N LYS A 46 -4.74 -12.61 -5.77
CA LYS A 46 -4.67 -12.28 -4.35
C LYS A 46 -4.20 -10.84 -4.20
N GLY A 47 -5.13 -9.97 -3.83
CA GLY A 47 -4.80 -8.64 -3.33
C GLY A 47 -4.10 -8.79 -1.98
N ARG A 48 -2.78 -8.61 -1.92
CA ARG A 48 -2.16 -8.24 -0.65
C ARG A 48 -2.69 -6.85 -0.32
N VAL A 49 -3.61 -6.77 0.64
CA VAL A 49 -3.62 -5.58 1.50
C VAL A 49 -2.27 -5.67 2.21
N LEU A 50 -1.26 -4.96 1.71
CA LEU A 50 -0.05 -4.74 2.47
C LEU A 50 -0.56 -4.27 3.85
N PRO A 51 -0.27 -4.99 4.96
CA PRO A 51 -0.64 -4.47 6.26
C PRO A 51 -0.10 -3.05 6.27
N LYS A 52 -0.95 -2.04 6.52
CA LYS A 52 -0.52 -0.65 6.63
C LYS A 52 0.64 -0.66 7.60
N THR A 53 1.87 -0.67 7.11
CA THR A 53 3.04 -0.84 7.95
C THR A 53 2.99 0.37 8.86
N GLY A 54 2.70 0.12 10.14
CA GLY A 54 2.39 1.15 11.10
C GLY A 54 3.49 2.21 11.04
N LYS A 55 3.07 3.47 10.85
CA LYS A 55 3.94 4.65 10.91
C LYS A 55 5.22 4.50 10.07
N ASN A 56 5.14 4.81 8.77
CA ASN A 56 6.34 5.06 7.95
C ASN A 56 7.29 6.00 8.74
N PRO A 57 8.49 5.56 9.15
CA PRO A 57 9.39 6.38 9.98
C PRO A 57 9.78 7.68 9.25
N LEU A 58 9.81 7.65 7.91
CA LEU A 58 10.05 8.82 7.07
C LEU A 58 8.85 9.77 7.04
N ALA A 59 7.63 9.31 7.33
CA ALA A 59 6.46 10.21 7.36
C ALA A 59 6.54 11.20 8.53
N LYS A 60 7.04 10.79 9.70
CA LYS A 60 7.30 11.70 10.83
C LYS A 60 8.38 12.73 10.46
N TYR A 61 9.46 12.28 9.82
CA TYR A 61 10.55 13.15 9.34
C TYR A 61 10.07 14.16 8.29
N ARG A 62 9.31 13.71 7.27
CA ARG A 62 8.71 14.57 6.24
C ARG A 62 7.75 15.62 6.82
N ARG A 63 6.90 15.24 7.78
CA ARG A 63 6.01 16.19 8.49
C ARG A 63 6.80 17.25 9.27
N LYS A 64 7.93 16.86 9.90
CA LYS A 64 8.81 17.79 10.63
C LYS A 64 9.50 18.80 9.68
N LEU A 65 9.99 18.33 8.54
CA LEU A 65 10.56 19.19 7.49
C LEU A 65 9.53 20.17 6.91
N ALA A 66 8.31 19.70 6.64
CA ALA A 66 7.23 20.55 6.15
C ALA A 66 6.87 21.67 7.15
N LYS A 67 6.76 21.36 8.45
CA LYS A 67 6.56 22.38 9.50
C LYS A 67 7.70 23.40 9.59
N LYS A 68 8.96 22.94 9.50
CA LYS A 68 10.12 23.85 9.48
C LYS A 68 10.08 24.80 8.27
N ARG A 69 9.75 24.28 7.09
CA ARG A 69 9.58 25.10 5.87
C ARG A 69 8.46 26.14 6.01
N LEU A 70 7.35 25.79 6.65
CA LEU A 70 6.25 26.73 6.93
C LEU A 70 6.65 27.83 7.93
N HIS A 71 7.50 27.52 8.93
CA HIS A 71 8.02 28.52 9.87
C HIS A 71 9.05 29.48 9.26
N ILE A 72 9.72 29.09 8.17
CA ILE A 72 10.62 29.97 7.41
C ILE A 72 9.82 30.98 6.58
N TYR A 73 8.60 30.64 6.16
CA TYR A 73 7.72 31.46 5.32
C TYR A 73 6.62 32.19 6.09
N ARG A 74 6.84 32.56 7.36
CA ARG A 74 5.93 33.45 8.09
C ARG A 74 6.41 34.89 7.87
N PRO A 75 5.80 35.68 6.96
CA PRO A 75 6.17 37.08 6.82
C PRO A 75 5.91 37.78 8.16
N LYS A 76 6.91 38.52 8.66
CA LYS A 76 6.71 39.47 9.75
C LYS A 76 5.76 40.55 9.23
N ILE A 77 4.48 40.44 9.55
CA ILE A 77 3.57 41.59 9.47
C ILE A 77 4.09 42.56 10.52
N LYS A 78 4.81 43.60 10.09
CA LYS A 78 5.13 44.75 10.93
C LYS A 78 3.81 45.48 11.17
N GLN A 79 3.37 45.50 12.43
CA GLN A 79 2.42 46.49 12.90
C GLN A 79 3.15 47.83 12.85
N ASP A 80 2.67 48.76 12.05
CA ASP A 80 2.87 50.21 12.22
C ASP A 80 1.81 50.90 11.35
N LEU A 81 0.68 51.27 11.97
CA LEU A 81 -0.12 52.41 11.50
C LEU A 81 -0.96 52.93 12.68
N SER A 82 -0.30 53.71 13.52
CA SER A 82 -0.93 54.75 14.32
C SER A 82 -1.23 55.94 13.41
N PHE A 83 -2.51 56.28 13.24
CA PHE A 83 -3.00 57.63 12.94
C PHE A 83 -4.41 57.75 13.51
#